data_AF-A0A9E2VS83-F1
#
_entry.id   AF-A0A9E2VS83-F1
#
_cell.length_a   1.000
_cell.length_b   1.000
_cell.length_c   1.000
_cell.angle_alpha   90.00
_cell.angle_beta   90.00
_cell.angle_gamma   90.00
#
_symmetry.space_group_name_H-M   'P 1'
#
loop_
_entity.id
_entity.type
_entity.pdbx_description
1 polymer ?
#
loop_
_entity_poly.entity_id
_entity_poly.type
_entity_poly.pdbx_seq_one_letter_code
_entity_poly.pdbx_strand_id
1 'polypeptide(L)'
;EIQQRVAGDWMELEKGFNGYPRAWLYLSTGGGSGRMGTGMPHRAREVHVSLSGEIVSAWEPEKVQAICRWINELKGHGTRVDVALDDRIGHATVSQVIAAADAGQAVMRWRTYDAKRRCSYKGQDDIQGEMVSFGSRQSESYLRVYDKRMEAAGKGDVVDGPWVRWELEFKKDRAQLCVDLFAHLPLDEWREFTVGLLKSCISFRDTTADSPAWERCRSSELPWWKALTEGFTRCRFHVATTDRKLEEVLAWFSQAMGPTIAAIYCAVGPEWIDKVIQSGSSRWKPHHYQLMKKQKPKRPYLLKAT
;
A
#
# COMPACT_ATOMS: atom_id res chain seq x y z
N GLU A 1 20.08 -0.28 -17.46
CA GLU A 1 18.98 0.70 -17.39
C GLU A 1 18.44 0.91 -15.98
N ILE A 2 17.91 -0.12 -15.30
CA ILE A 2 17.30 0.06 -13.95
C ILE A 2 18.26 0.67 -12.93
N GLN A 3 19.49 0.13 -12.83
CA GLN A 3 20.51 0.66 -11.92
C GLN A 3 20.86 2.13 -12.22
N GLN A 4 20.84 2.53 -13.50
CA GLN A 4 21.10 3.93 -13.91
C GLN A 4 19.96 4.86 -13.50
N ARG A 5 18.70 4.42 -13.65
CA ARG A 5 17.50 5.22 -13.31
C ARG A 5 17.33 5.40 -11.80
N VAL A 6 17.53 4.34 -11.03
CA VAL A 6 17.42 4.37 -9.57
C VAL A 6 18.61 5.12 -8.96
N ALA A 7 19.76 5.09 -9.63
CA ALA A 7 21.07 5.50 -9.12
C ALA A 7 21.52 4.67 -7.91
N GLY A 8 22.83 4.58 -7.70
CA GLY A 8 23.43 3.82 -6.61
C GLY A 8 24.36 2.71 -7.07
N ASP A 9 25.28 2.34 -6.18
CA ASP A 9 26.27 1.29 -6.41
C ASP A 9 25.67 -0.07 -6.01
N TRP A 10 25.22 -0.82 -7.01
CA TRP A 10 24.56 -2.10 -6.83
C TRP A 10 25.58 -3.25 -6.81
N MET A 11 25.62 -3.98 -5.70
CA MET A 11 26.46 -5.16 -5.51
C MET A 11 25.62 -6.43 -5.70
N GLU A 12 26.12 -7.40 -6.46
CA GLU A 12 25.44 -8.70 -6.60
C GLU A 12 25.55 -9.52 -5.30
N LEU A 13 24.47 -10.20 -4.93
CA LEU A 13 24.39 -11.05 -3.75
C LEU A 13 24.55 -12.52 -4.14
N GLU A 14 25.15 -13.32 -3.26
CA GLU A 14 25.26 -14.78 -3.44
C GLU A 14 23.91 -15.49 -3.36
N LYS A 15 22.93 -14.90 -2.67
CA LYS A 15 21.60 -15.46 -2.47
C LYS A 15 20.54 -14.60 -3.16
N GLY A 16 19.53 -15.29 -3.68
CA GLY A 16 18.33 -14.66 -4.23
C GLY A 16 17.51 -13.86 -3.20
N PHE A 17 16.52 -13.14 -3.71
CA PHE A 17 15.65 -12.24 -2.93
C PHE A 17 14.20 -12.44 -3.35
N ASN A 18 13.26 -12.62 -2.42
CA ASN A 18 11.81 -12.74 -2.74
C ASN A 18 11.47 -13.75 -3.86
N GLY A 19 12.18 -14.88 -3.92
CA GLY A 19 12.00 -15.91 -4.95
C GLY A 19 12.71 -15.63 -6.28
N TYR A 20 13.39 -14.50 -6.42
CA TYR A 20 14.27 -14.21 -7.56
C TYR A 20 15.64 -14.87 -7.34
N PRO A 21 16.15 -15.65 -8.30
CA PRO A 21 17.42 -16.36 -8.13
C PRO A 21 18.64 -15.45 -8.12
N ARG A 22 18.61 -14.33 -8.85
CA ARG A 22 19.67 -13.31 -8.81
C ARG A 22 19.19 -12.09 -8.06
N ALA A 23 20.05 -11.55 -7.21
CA ALA A 23 19.74 -10.37 -6.42
C ALA A 23 20.90 -9.39 -6.32
N TRP A 24 20.57 -8.11 -6.15
CA TRP A 24 21.53 -7.04 -5.92
C TRP A 24 21.12 -6.23 -4.70
N LEU A 25 22.11 -5.70 -3.99
CA LEU A 25 21.99 -4.81 -2.85
C LEU A 25 22.65 -3.47 -3.17
N TYR A 26 21.93 -2.40 -2.86
CA TYR A 26 22.46 -1.05 -2.82
C TYR A 26 22.37 -0.55 -1.36
N LEU A 27 23.46 -0.02 -0.83
CA LEU A 27 23.49 0.64 0.47
C LEU A 27 23.77 2.12 0.24
N SER A 28 22.83 2.97 0.63
CA SER A 28 23.04 4.42 0.56
C SER A 28 23.90 4.91 1.72
N THR A 29 24.59 6.01 1.52
CA THR A 29 25.39 6.69 2.56
C THR A 29 24.56 7.10 3.78
N GLY A 30 23.25 7.37 3.59
CA GLY A 30 22.31 7.70 4.66
C GLY A 30 21.70 6.49 5.40
N GLY A 31 22.30 5.30 5.30
CA GLY A 31 21.84 4.09 6.01
C GLY A 31 20.62 3.40 5.38
N GLY A 32 20.09 3.91 4.27
CA GLY A 32 19.06 3.26 3.48
C GLY A 32 19.56 2.06 2.69
N SER A 33 18.64 1.14 2.36
CA SER A 33 18.96 -0.05 1.56
C SER A 33 17.98 -0.26 0.42
N GLY A 34 18.52 -0.63 -0.74
CA GLY A 34 17.79 -1.00 -1.94
C GLY A 34 18.08 -2.45 -2.29
N ARG A 35 17.06 -3.19 -2.71
CA ARG A 35 17.19 -4.57 -3.21
C ARG A 35 16.57 -4.69 -4.58
N MET A 36 17.24 -5.44 -5.45
CA MET A 36 16.76 -5.76 -6.78
C MET A 36 16.82 -7.26 -6.99
N GLY A 37 15.79 -7.87 -7.56
CA GLY A 37 15.73 -9.30 -7.88
C GLY A 37 15.38 -9.52 -9.35
N THR A 38 16.05 -10.46 -10.02
CA THR A 38 15.81 -10.79 -11.43
C THR A 38 15.89 -12.30 -11.70
N GLY A 39 15.43 -12.72 -12.88
CA GLY A 39 15.68 -14.08 -13.41
C GLY A 39 14.70 -15.16 -12.94
N MET A 40 13.49 -14.80 -12.50
CA MET A 40 12.47 -15.82 -12.16
C MET A 40 12.19 -16.74 -13.37
N PRO A 41 12.19 -18.08 -13.22
CA PRO A 41 12.06 -18.99 -14.36
C PRO A 41 10.80 -18.78 -15.23
N HIS A 42 9.67 -18.46 -14.59
CA HIS A 42 8.38 -18.25 -15.26
C HIS A 42 8.14 -16.78 -15.63
N ARG A 43 9.05 -15.87 -15.27
CA ARG A 43 8.97 -14.43 -15.50
C ARG A 43 10.37 -13.84 -15.72
N ALA A 44 11.10 -14.39 -16.68
CA ALA A 44 12.53 -14.09 -16.86
C ALA A 44 12.84 -12.62 -17.15
N ARG A 45 11.85 -11.85 -17.65
CA ARG A 45 11.97 -10.40 -17.92
C ARG A 45 11.49 -9.52 -16.77
N GLU A 46 10.96 -10.09 -15.69
CA GLU A 46 10.53 -9.32 -14.52
C GLU A 46 11.75 -8.93 -13.68
N VAL A 47 11.77 -7.67 -13.28
CA VAL A 47 12.72 -7.16 -12.29
C VAL A 47 11.92 -6.56 -11.14
N HIS A 48 12.18 -7.04 -9.94
CA HIS A 48 11.58 -6.51 -8.72
C HIS A 48 12.57 -5.58 -8.03
N VAL A 49 12.14 -4.37 -7.69
CA VAL A 49 12.95 -3.38 -6.99
C VAL A 49 12.24 -2.97 -5.70
N SER A 50 12.97 -2.93 -4.60
CA SER A 50 12.52 -2.47 -3.29
C SER A 50 13.51 -1.46 -2.75
N LEU A 51 13.06 -0.24 -2.47
CA LEU A 51 13.89 0.85 -1.96
C LEU A 51 13.36 1.31 -0.61
N SER A 52 14.26 1.54 0.36
CA SER A 52 13.87 2.06 1.66
C SER A 52 13.52 3.56 1.60
N GLY A 53 12.84 4.04 2.62
CA GLY A 53 12.44 5.44 2.73
C GLY A 53 13.65 6.39 2.69
N GLU A 54 14.78 6.02 3.30
CA GLU A 54 16.00 6.83 3.32
C GLU A 54 16.58 7.07 1.91
N ILE A 55 16.45 6.11 0.99
CA ILE A 55 16.89 6.28 -0.40
C ILE A 55 15.97 7.26 -1.13
N VAL A 56 14.66 7.05 -1.00
CA VAL A 56 13.66 7.82 -1.75
C VAL A 56 13.53 9.24 -1.20
N SER A 57 13.69 9.44 0.11
CA SER A 57 13.64 10.77 0.73
C SER A 57 14.80 11.68 0.33
N ALA A 58 15.89 11.11 -0.19
CA ALA A 58 17.02 11.86 -0.72
C ALA A 58 16.84 12.29 -2.18
N TRP A 59 15.72 11.92 -2.82
CA TRP A 59 15.45 12.29 -4.21
C TRP A 59 14.62 13.57 -4.28
N GLU A 60 14.93 14.38 -5.28
CA GLU A 60 14.06 15.48 -5.69
C GLU A 60 12.70 14.96 -6.19
N PRO A 61 11.60 15.69 -5.97
CA PRO A 61 10.26 15.29 -6.42
C PRO A 61 10.19 14.95 -7.92
N GLU A 62 10.94 15.65 -8.76
CA GLU A 62 11.05 15.41 -10.21
C GLU A 62 11.56 14.00 -10.50
N LYS A 63 12.53 13.51 -9.72
CA LYS A 63 13.08 12.16 -9.89
C LYS A 63 12.04 11.10 -9.49
N VAL A 64 11.33 11.32 -8.38
CA VAL A 64 10.23 10.44 -7.96
C VAL A 64 9.16 10.37 -9.05
N GLN A 65 8.73 11.53 -9.56
CA GLN A 65 7.76 11.61 -10.64
C GLN A 65 8.23 10.89 -11.91
N ALA A 66 9.48 11.12 -12.32
CA ALA A 66 10.07 10.47 -13.51
C ALA A 66 10.11 8.95 -13.37
N ILE A 67 10.40 8.44 -12.17
CA ILE A 67 10.37 7.00 -11.88
C ILE A 67 8.93 6.47 -11.95
N CYS A 68 7.95 7.18 -11.39
CA CYS A 68 6.54 6.80 -11.51
C CYS A 68 6.08 6.73 -12.96
N ARG A 69 6.43 7.71 -13.81
CA ARG A 69 6.15 7.67 -15.26
C ARG A 69 6.79 6.48 -15.92
N TRP A 70 8.07 6.23 -15.63
CA TRP A 70 8.83 5.13 -16.23
C TRP A 70 8.29 3.75 -15.83
N ILE A 71 7.83 3.58 -14.58
CA ILE A 71 7.11 2.35 -14.16
C ILE A 71 5.89 2.14 -15.06
N ASN A 72 5.11 3.18 -15.33
CA ASN A 72 3.91 3.09 -16.16
C ASN A 72 4.23 2.83 -17.63
N GLU A 73 5.26 3.46 -18.18
CA GLU A 73 5.75 3.22 -19.55
C GLU A 73 6.15 1.74 -19.77
N LEU A 74 6.81 1.15 -18.77
CA LEU A 74 7.21 -0.27 -18.79
C LEU A 74 6.05 -1.24 -18.48
N LYS A 75 4.84 -0.72 -18.20
CA LYS A 75 3.70 -1.50 -17.67
C LYS A 75 4.08 -2.27 -16.40
N GLY A 76 4.95 -1.68 -15.59
CA GLY A 76 5.34 -2.17 -14.28
C GLY A 76 4.24 -1.95 -13.23
N HIS A 77 4.48 -2.48 -12.03
CA HIS A 77 3.50 -2.43 -10.95
C HIS A 77 4.05 -1.87 -9.64
N GLY A 78 3.41 -0.83 -9.12
CA GLY A 78 3.57 -0.35 -7.75
C GLY A 78 2.97 -1.36 -6.77
N THR A 79 3.78 -2.25 -6.21
CA THR A 79 3.29 -3.28 -5.27
C THR A 79 3.15 -2.77 -3.85
N ARG A 80 3.99 -1.80 -3.46
CA ARG A 80 3.94 -1.08 -2.18
C ARG A 80 4.47 0.35 -2.39
N VAL A 81 3.76 1.32 -1.84
CA VAL A 81 4.17 2.73 -1.79
C VAL A 81 3.88 3.24 -0.39
N ASP A 82 4.89 3.79 0.27
CA ASP A 82 4.76 4.39 1.58
C ASP A 82 4.84 5.92 1.40
N VAL A 83 3.80 6.64 1.82
CA VAL A 83 3.71 8.11 1.74
C VAL A 83 3.84 8.66 3.16
N ALA A 84 4.79 9.56 3.39
CA ALA A 84 5.05 10.14 4.69
C ALA A 84 4.70 11.64 4.75
N LEU A 85 4.13 12.06 5.88
CA LEU A 85 3.95 13.45 6.26
C LEU A 85 4.71 13.69 7.58
N ASP A 86 5.62 14.66 7.57
CA ASP A 86 6.44 15.02 8.73
C ASP A 86 5.90 16.29 9.39
N ASP A 87 5.40 16.15 10.62
CA ASP A 87 5.04 17.27 11.48
C ASP A 87 6.27 17.71 12.27
N ARG A 88 6.93 18.76 11.77
CA ARG A 88 8.10 19.41 12.40
C ARG A 88 7.74 20.57 13.31
N ILE A 89 6.47 20.98 13.30
CA ILE A 89 5.96 22.09 14.10
C ILE A 89 5.43 21.58 15.44
N GLY A 90 4.99 20.32 15.48
CA GLY A 90 4.40 19.69 16.66
C GLY A 90 2.92 20.03 16.79
N HIS A 91 2.19 20.07 15.68
CA HIS A 91 0.73 20.20 15.69
C HIS A 91 0.07 19.06 16.46
N ALA A 92 0.61 17.85 16.36
CA ALA A 92 0.09 16.67 17.06
C ALA A 92 1.22 15.86 17.70
N THR A 93 1.09 15.54 18.99
CA THR A 93 1.96 14.53 19.63
C THR A 93 1.38 13.13 19.45
N VAL A 94 2.22 12.09 19.51
CA VAL A 94 1.74 10.70 19.42
C VAL A 94 0.76 10.39 20.56
N SER A 95 1.02 10.88 21.77
CA SER A 95 0.11 10.70 22.91
C SER A 95 -1.24 11.39 22.70
N GLN A 96 -1.29 12.57 22.06
CA GLN A 96 -2.55 13.23 21.69
C GLN A 96 -3.35 12.40 20.68
N VAL A 97 -2.67 11.78 19.71
CA VAL A 97 -3.31 10.91 18.73
C VAL A 97 -3.89 9.65 19.39
N ILE A 98 -3.16 9.05 20.33
CA ILE A 98 -3.62 7.90 21.12
C ILE A 98 -4.84 8.30 21.96
N ALA A 99 -4.77 9.40 22.71
CA ALA A 99 -5.87 9.86 23.54
C ALA A 99 -7.15 10.14 22.71
N ALA A 100 -7.02 10.73 21.52
CA ALA A 100 -8.15 10.95 20.62
C ALA A 100 -8.72 9.64 20.06
N ALA A 101 -7.87 8.64 19.78
CA ALA A 101 -8.34 7.31 19.38
C ALA A 101 -9.11 6.62 20.52
N ASP A 102 -8.58 6.66 21.75
CA ASP A 102 -9.20 6.10 22.95
C ASP A 102 -10.55 6.77 23.27
N ALA A 103 -10.67 8.08 23.01
CA ALA A 103 -11.92 8.84 23.18
C ALA A 103 -12.96 8.58 22.07
N GLY A 104 -12.65 7.75 21.06
CA GLY A 104 -13.55 7.48 19.94
C GLY A 104 -13.63 8.61 18.89
N GLN A 105 -12.74 9.59 18.97
CA GLN A 105 -12.68 10.77 18.08
C GLN A 105 -12.05 10.44 16.72
N ALA A 106 -11.46 9.27 16.56
CA ALA A 106 -10.91 8.80 15.28
C ALA A 106 -12.01 8.26 14.35
N VAL A 107 -12.34 9.01 13.30
CA VAL A 107 -13.17 8.54 12.18
C VAL A 107 -12.25 7.97 11.11
N MET A 108 -12.16 6.65 11.06
CA MET A 108 -11.17 5.92 10.25
C MET A 108 -11.81 4.84 9.37
N ARG A 109 -11.10 4.45 8.30
CA ARG A 109 -11.50 3.31 7.45
C ARG A 109 -11.27 1.95 8.11
N TRP A 110 -10.38 1.91 9.09
CA TRP A 110 -10.02 0.70 9.81
C TRP A 110 -10.94 0.45 10.99
N ARG A 111 -10.90 -0.77 11.53
CA ARG A 111 -11.68 -1.16 12.71
C ARG A 111 -10.87 -1.17 14.00
N THR A 112 -9.55 -1.19 13.89
CA THR A 112 -8.63 -1.39 15.01
C THR A 112 -7.43 -0.47 14.89
N TYR A 113 -6.85 -0.15 16.04
CA TYR A 113 -5.56 0.50 16.17
C TYR A 113 -4.75 -0.18 17.27
N ASP A 114 -3.42 -0.09 17.17
CA ASP A 114 -2.46 -0.62 18.13
C ASP A 114 -1.56 0.52 18.60
N ALA A 115 -1.57 0.81 19.90
CA ALA A 115 -0.67 1.76 20.53
C ALA A 115 0.49 1.03 21.23
N LYS A 116 1.70 1.54 21.08
CA LYS A 116 2.93 1.00 21.67
C LYS A 116 3.73 2.12 22.32
N ARG A 117 4.13 1.89 23.57
CA ARG A 117 5.04 2.75 24.32
C ARG A 117 6.27 1.94 24.71
N ARG A 118 7.45 2.48 24.44
CA ARG A 118 8.73 1.93 24.90
C ARG A 118 9.19 2.76 26.09
N CYS A 119 9.47 2.11 27.22
CA CYS A 119 10.01 2.75 28.42
C CYS A 119 11.39 2.18 28.73
N SER A 120 12.26 2.98 29.36
CA SER A 120 13.52 2.47 29.92
C SER A 120 13.26 1.66 31.18
N TYR A 121 13.88 0.49 31.32
CA TYR A 121 13.83 -0.28 32.56
C TYR A 121 14.62 0.40 33.71
N LYS A 122 15.61 1.24 33.37
CA LYS A 122 16.52 1.89 34.34
C LYS A 122 16.10 3.32 34.72
N GLY A 123 15.17 3.92 33.99
CA GLY A 123 14.64 5.25 34.25
C GLY A 123 13.15 5.15 34.50
N GLN A 124 12.74 5.25 35.76
CA GLN A 124 11.33 5.39 36.11
C GLN A 124 10.86 6.70 35.46
N ASP A 125 9.89 6.59 34.53
CA ASP A 125 9.27 7.69 33.76
C ASP A 125 9.95 8.16 32.46
N ASP A 126 11.01 7.49 31.97
CA ASP A 126 11.60 7.87 30.69
C ASP A 126 10.95 7.10 29.52
N ILE A 127 9.96 7.74 28.89
CA ILE A 127 9.36 7.26 27.64
C ILE A 127 10.43 7.40 26.56
N GLN A 128 10.85 6.27 25.99
CA GLN A 128 11.90 6.11 24.98
C GLN A 128 11.34 6.01 23.54
N GLY A 129 10.01 6.00 23.41
CA GLY A 129 9.34 6.15 22.12
C GLY A 129 7.87 5.78 22.20
N GLU A 130 7.05 6.53 21.47
CA GLU A 130 5.63 6.23 21.28
C GLU A 130 5.32 6.01 19.80
N MET A 131 4.43 5.08 19.55
CA MET A 131 3.90 4.79 18.22
C MET A 131 2.45 4.35 18.33
N VAL A 132 1.62 4.81 17.42
CA VAL A 132 0.29 4.26 17.18
C VAL A 132 0.17 3.83 15.73
N SER A 133 -0.53 2.73 15.49
CA SER A 133 -0.81 2.28 14.13
C SER A 133 -2.27 1.93 13.94
N PHE A 134 -2.79 2.18 12.74
CA PHE A 134 -4.18 1.94 12.40
C PHE A 134 -4.28 0.92 11.26
N GLY A 135 -5.12 -0.10 11.45
CA GLY A 135 -5.27 -1.21 10.51
C GLY A 135 -4.21 -2.31 10.64
N SER A 136 -4.20 -3.23 9.69
CA SER A 136 -3.28 -4.37 9.66
C SER A 136 -2.23 -4.20 8.57
N ARG A 137 -0.99 -4.60 8.87
CA ARG A 137 0.09 -4.70 7.87
C ARG A 137 -0.23 -5.67 6.72
N GLN A 138 -1.21 -6.57 6.86
CA GLN A 138 -1.62 -7.46 5.78
C GLN A 138 -2.65 -6.81 4.84
N SER A 139 -3.21 -5.66 5.22
CA SER A 139 -4.21 -4.94 4.42
C SER A 139 -3.58 -4.03 3.36
N GLU A 140 -4.42 -3.49 2.47
CA GLU A 140 -3.98 -2.62 1.37
C GLU A 140 -3.64 -1.19 1.79
N SER A 141 -3.99 -0.80 3.01
CA SER A 141 -3.64 0.49 3.60
C SER A 141 -3.35 0.34 5.08
N TYR A 142 -2.25 0.88 5.56
CA TYR A 142 -1.83 0.82 6.96
C TYR A 142 -1.20 2.16 7.35
N LEU A 143 -1.61 2.73 8.49
CA LEU A 143 -1.05 3.99 8.97
C LEU A 143 -0.18 3.74 10.20
N ARG A 144 1.00 4.36 10.24
CA ARG A 144 1.85 4.48 11.43
C ARG A 144 2.05 5.94 11.78
N VAL A 145 1.91 6.27 13.05
CA VAL A 145 2.22 7.59 13.61
C VAL A 145 3.20 7.38 14.75
N TYR A 146 4.36 8.01 14.69
CA TYR A 146 5.41 7.81 15.69
C TYR A 146 6.32 9.02 15.82
N ASP A 147 7.00 9.09 16.96
CA ASP A 147 8.01 10.11 17.21
C ASP A 147 9.29 9.75 16.44
N LYS A 148 9.51 10.45 15.33
CA LYS A 148 10.66 10.25 14.45
C LYS A 148 11.93 10.90 15.00
N ARG A 149 11.81 11.94 15.84
CA ARG A 149 12.96 12.53 16.56
C ARG A 149 13.58 11.48 17.47
N MET A 150 12.77 10.77 18.25
CA MET A 150 13.26 9.72 19.14
C MET A 150 13.82 8.51 18.38
N GLU A 151 13.22 8.16 17.23
CA GLU A 151 13.78 7.12 16.37
C GLU A 151 15.17 7.51 15.83
N ALA A 152 15.33 8.77 15.41
CA ALA A 152 16.60 9.31 14.92
C ALA A 152 17.65 9.41 16.05
N ALA A 153 17.25 9.89 17.23
CA ALA A 153 18.11 9.93 18.41
C ALA A 153 18.62 8.53 18.81
N GLY A 154 17.76 7.51 18.69
CA GLY A 154 18.16 6.11 18.90
C GLY A 154 19.18 5.58 17.90
N LYS A 155 19.33 6.23 16.74
CA LYS A 155 20.36 5.96 15.72
C LYS A 155 21.62 6.81 15.90
N GLY A 156 21.63 7.73 16.87
CA GLY A 156 22.74 8.65 17.14
C GLY A 156 22.61 10.01 16.44
N ASP A 157 21.48 10.30 15.79
CA ASP A 157 21.25 11.58 15.13
C ASP A 157 20.76 12.63 16.12
N VAL A 158 21.34 13.84 16.07
CA VAL A 158 20.87 14.98 16.86
C VAL A 158 19.85 15.76 16.04
N VAL A 159 18.61 15.78 16.49
CA VAL A 159 17.51 16.50 15.83
C VAL A 159 16.83 17.45 16.81
N ASP A 160 16.83 18.73 16.43
CA ASP A 160 16.16 19.80 17.16
C ASP A 160 14.68 19.91 16.77
N GLY A 161 13.85 20.26 17.75
CA GLY A 161 12.41 20.45 17.58
C GLY A 161 11.57 19.16 17.57
N PRO A 162 10.23 19.28 17.59
CA PRO A 162 9.34 18.13 17.47
C PRO A 162 9.45 17.49 16.08
N TRP A 163 9.30 16.17 16.01
CA TRP A 163 9.23 15.46 14.74
C TRP A 163 8.33 14.23 14.86
N VAL A 164 7.07 14.40 14.48
CA VAL A 164 6.10 13.31 14.41
C VAL A 164 5.87 12.92 12.96
N ARG A 165 6.11 11.66 12.62
CA ARG A 165 5.93 11.15 11.26
C ARG A 165 4.64 10.36 11.15
N TRP A 166 3.86 10.69 10.14
CA TRP A 166 2.67 9.98 9.71
C TRP A 166 2.98 9.23 8.42
N GLU A 167 3.00 7.90 8.46
CA GLU A 167 3.44 7.04 7.35
C GLU A 167 2.28 6.14 6.90
N LEU A 168 1.77 6.41 5.70
CA LEU A 168 0.73 5.64 5.02
C LEU A 168 1.37 4.62 4.10
N GLU A 169 1.29 3.36 4.47
CA GLU A 169 1.70 2.22 3.65
C GLU A 169 0.53 1.75 2.80
N PHE A 170 0.63 1.88 1.48
CA PHE A 170 -0.31 1.35 0.51
C PHE A 170 0.26 0.10 -0.17
N LYS A 171 -0.61 -0.86 -0.51
CA LYS A 171 -0.24 -2.09 -1.22
C LYS A 171 -1.18 -2.37 -2.38
N LYS A 172 -0.70 -3.20 -3.32
CA LYS A 172 -1.49 -3.69 -4.47
C LYS A 172 -2.10 -2.51 -5.26
N ASP A 173 -3.39 -2.56 -5.55
CA ASP A 173 -4.08 -1.58 -6.37
C ASP A 173 -4.00 -0.16 -5.80
N ARG A 174 -3.95 0.00 -4.46
CA ARG A 174 -3.76 1.32 -3.84
C ARG A 174 -2.35 1.87 -4.07
N ALA A 175 -1.33 1.00 -4.03
CA ALA A 175 0.04 1.41 -4.34
C ALA A 175 0.19 1.78 -5.82
N GLN A 176 -0.42 1.00 -6.73
CA GLN A 176 -0.46 1.35 -8.15
C GLN A 176 -1.14 2.70 -8.38
N LEU A 177 -2.28 2.96 -7.71
CA LEU A 177 -2.98 4.24 -7.82
C LEU A 177 -2.10 5.42 -7.37
N CYS A 178 -1.28 5.24 -6.33
CA CYS A 178 -0.28 6.24 -5.95
C CYS A 178 0.73 6.49 -7.07
N VAL A 179 1.29 5.43 -7.67
CA VAL A 179 2.23 5.56 -8.80
C VAL A 179 1.60 6.33 -9.96
N ASP A 180 0.37 5.98 -10.33
CA ASP A 180 -0.34 6.61 -11.45
C ASP A 180 -0.58 8.10 -11.22
N LEU A 181 -0.95 8.47 -9.99
CA LEU A 181 -1.22 9.85 -9.61
C LEU A 181 0.08 10.66 -9.52
N PHE A 182 1.10 10.19 -8.81
CA PHE A 182 2.39 10.90 -8.70
C PHE A 182 3.10 11.06 -10.05
N ALA A 183 2.87 10.15 -11.01
CA ALA A 183 3.40 10.28 -12.36
C ALA A 183 2.89 11.53 -13.11
N HIS A 184 1.69 12.03 -12.80
CA HIS A 184 1.04 13.09 -13.58
C HIS A 184 0.66 14.34 -12.77
N LEU A 185 0.65 14.24 -11.44
CA LEU A 185 0.28 15.35 -10.57
C LEU A 185 1.33 16.48 -10.62
N PRO A 186 0.93 17.75 -10.81
CA PRO A 186 1.82 18.90 -10.67
C PRO A 186 2.53 18.90 -9.32
N LEU A 187 3.83 19.21 -9.29
CA LEU A 187 4.66 19.04 -8.09
C LEU A 187 4.20 19.92 -6.91
N ASP A 188 3.66 21.09 -7.21
CA ASP A 188 3.07 22.02 -6.24
C ASP A 188 1.79 21.48 -5.57
N GLU A 189 1.09 20.54 -6.20
CA GLU A 189 -0.09 19.88 -5.64
C GLU A 189 0.25 18.65 -4.78
N TRP A 190 1.51 18.18 -4.76
CA TRP A 190 1.89 16.93 -4.06
C TRP A 190 1.60 16.96 -2.56
N ARG A 191 1.77 18.13 -1.96
CA ARG A 191 1.51 18.35 -0.54
C ARG A 191 0.03 18.21 -0.21
N GLU A 192 -0.82 18.94 -0.93
CA GLU A 192 -2.27 18.87 -0.78
C GLU A 192 -2.75 17.44 -1.03
N PHE A 193 -2.25 16.79 -2.07
CA PHE A 193 -2.59 15.41 -2.38
C PHE A 193 -2.20 14.44 -1.26
N THR A 194 -0.98 14.55 -0.71
CA THR A 194 -0.50 13.73 0.40
C THR A 194 -1.36 13.89 1.65
N VAL A 195 -1.70 15.13 2.01
CA VAL A 195 -2.64 15.42 3.11
C VAL A 195 -4.03 14.85 2.79
N GLY A 196 -4.48 14.99 1.56
CA GLY A 196 -5.74 14.43 1.07
C GLY A 196 -5.79 12.89 1.17
N LEU A 197 -4.69 12.19 0.92
CA LEU A 197 -4.56 10.74 1.13
C LEU A 197 -4.75 10.39 2.61
N LEU A 198 -4.09 11.11 3.51
CA LEU A 198 -4.22 10.93 4.95
C LEU A 198 -5.66 11.14 5.42
N LYS A 199 -6.29 12.25 5.02
CA LYS A 199 -7.70 12.56 5.34
C LYS A 199 -8.69 11.57 4.72
N SER A 200 -8.31 10.88 3.64
CA SER A 200 -9.14 9.82 3.05
C SER A 200 -9.16 8.54 3.89
N CYS A 201 -8.14 8.34 4.73
CA CYS A 201 -7.92 7.16 5.55
C CYS A 201 -8.42 7.35 6.99
N ILE A 202 -8.16 8.53 7.57
CA ILE A 202 -8.51 8.87 8.95
C ILE A 202 -8.80 10.38 9.08
N SER A 203 -9.69 10.75 9.99
CA SER A 203 -9.99 12.13 10.37
C SER A 203 -10.33 12.17 11.86
N PHE A 204 -9.70 13.07 12.61
CA PHE A 204 -9.98 13.25 14.04
C PHE A 204 -10.98 14.37 14.25
N ARG A 205 -12.08 14.04 14.92
CA ARG A 205 -13.27 14.89 15.01
C ARG A 205 -13.81 14.96 16.42
N ASP A 206 -14.53 16.04 16.70
CA ASP A 206 -15.22 16.23 17.97
C ASP A 206 -16.47 15.32 18.03
N THR A 207 -16.24 14.07 18.41
CA THR A 207 -17.26 13.00 18.43
C THR A 207 -16.85 11.89 19.40
N THR A 208 -17.79 11.03 19.79
CA THR A 208 -17.49 9.83 20.58
C THR A 208 -17.69 8.55 19.75
N ALA A 209 -17.26 7.41 20.31
CA ALA A 209 -17.43 6.09 19.69
C ALA A 209 -18.92 5.71 19.53
N ASP A 210 -19.77 6.15 20.46
CA ASP A 210 -21.20 5.80 20.52
C ASP A 210 -22.07 6.64 19.57
N SER A 211 -21.54 7.76 19.04
CA SER A 211 -22.25 8.60 18.08
C SER A 211 -22.57 7.83 16.78
N PRO A 212 -23.75 8.03 16.18
CA PRO A 212 -24.09 7.47 14.88
C PRO A 212 -23.06 7.82 13.79
N ALA A 213 -22.76 6.88 12.89
CA ALA A 213 -21.72 7.06 11.87
C ALA A 213 -21.91 8.31 10.99
N TRP A 214 -23.16 8.69 10.68
CA TRP A 214 -23.47 9.87 9.88
C TRP A 214 -23.14 11.18 10.59
N GLU A 215 -23.29 11.22 11.93
CA GLU A 215 -23.00 12.37 12.78
C GLU A 215 -21.49 12.51 12.96
N ARG A 216 -20.81 11.41 13.28
CA ARG A 216 -19.33 11.33 13.36
C ARG A 216 -18.66 11.91 12.11
N CYS A 217 -19.20 11.58 10.92
CA CYS A 217 -18.68 12.07 9.63
C CYS A 217 -19.00 13.54 9.33
N ARG A 218 -19.84 14.22 10.12
CA ARG A 218 -20.22 15.62 9.97
C ARG A 218 -19.72 16.50 11.10
N SER A 219 -19.34 15.93 12.25
CA SER A 219 -18.68 16.63 13.34
C SER A 219 -17.47 17.42 12.87
N SER A 220 -17.22 18.54 13.53
CA SER A 220 -16.05 19.39 13.32
C SER A 220 -14.75 18.61 13.54
N GLU A 221 -13.74 18.96 12.76
CA GLU A 221 -12.38 18.47 12.97
C GLU A 221 -11.79 19.02 14.27
N LEU A 222 -11.01 18.19 14.99
CA LEU A 222 -10.29 18.67 16.17
C LEU A 222 -9.30 19.78 15.76
N PRO A 223 -9.06 20.81 16.60
CA PRO A 223 -8.22 21.95 16.22
C PRO A 223 -6.81 21.56 15.77
N TRP A 224 -6.16 20.65 16.49
CA TRP A 224 -4.82 20.15 16.16
C TRP A 224 -4.80 19.40 14.81
N TRP A 225 -5.86 18.65 14.51
CA TRP A 225 -5.99 17.91 13.26
C TRP A 225 -6.21 18.86 12.07
N LYS A 226 -7.04 19.89 12.28
CA LYS A 226 -7.26 20.94 11.28
C LYS A 226 -5.97 21.72 11.00
N ALA A 227 -5.17 21.99 12.02
CA ALA A 227 -3.86 22.65 11.88
C ALA A 227 -2.86 21.75 11.13
N LEU A 228 -2.72 20.48 11.54
CA LEU A 228 -1.85 19.49 10.89
C LEU A 228 -2.20 19.30 9.40
N THR A 229 -3.48 19.34 9.06
CA THR A 229 -3.96 19.16 7.69
C THR A 229 -4.17 20.47 6.94
N GLU A 230 -3.83 21.60 7.54
CA GLU A 230 -3.88 22.96 6.96
C GLU A 230 -5.24 23.33 6.35
N GLY A 231 -6.31 22.70 6.82
CA GLY A 231 -7.64 22.84 6.22
C GLY A 231 -7.79 22.24 4.82
N PHE A 232 -6.79 21.53 4.27
CA PHE A 232 -6.92 20.80 3.02
C PHE A 232 -8.06 19.77 3.07
N THR A 233 -8.62 19.47 1.90
CA THR A 233 -9.75 18.56 1.78
C THR A 233 -9.30 17.11 1.58
N ARG A 234 -10.17 16.16 1.90
CA ARG A 234 -9.90 14.74 1.66
C ARG A 234 -9.84 14.44 0.16
N CYS A 235 -8.88 13.62 -0.26
CA CYS A 235 -8.81 13.13 -1.63
C CYS A 235 -9.84 12.01 -1.86
N ARG A 236 -10.50 11.99 -3.03
CA ARG A 236 -11.32 10.83 -3.46
C ARG A 236 -10.40 9.72 -3.96
N PHE A 237 -9.91 8.92 -3.04
CA PHE A 237 -9.04 7.79 -3.32
C PHE A 237 -9.85 6.49 -3.48
N HIS A 238 -10.48 6.32 -4.65
CA HIS A 238 -11.28 5.15 -4.99
C HIS A 238 -10.54 4.27 -5.99
N VAL A 239 -10.16 3.05 -5.57
CA VAL A 239 -9.73 2.02 -6.50
C VAL A 239 -10.97 1.55 -7.25
N ALA A 240 -11.04 1.84 -8.55
CA ALA A 240 -12.09 1.27 -9.38
C ALA A 240 -12.00 -0.26 -9.28
N THR A 241 -13.05 -0.91 -8.78
CA THR A 241 -13.13 -2.37 -8.76
C THR A 241 -13.11 -2.82 -10.21
N THR A 242 -11.96 -3.25 -10.70
CA THR A 242 -11.89 -3.87 -12.01
C THR A 242 -12.49 -5.25 -11.82
N ASP A 243 -13.69 -5.46 -12.36
CA ASP A 243 -14.26 -6.79 -12.47
C ASP A 243 -13.19 -7.70 -13.11
N ARG A 244 -12.69 -8.69 -12.36
CA ARG A 244 -11.72 -9.65 -12.88
C ARG A 244 -12.24 -10.19 -14.21
N LYS A 245 -11.43 -10.09 -15.25
CA LYS A 245 -11.81 -10.67 -16.54
C LYS A 245 -11.86 -12.19 -16.36
N LEU A 246 -12.83 -12.84 -17.00
CA LEU A 246 -12.95 -14.31 -16.95
C LEU A 246 -11.62 -14.98 -17.32
N GLU A 247 -10.89 -14.41 -18.27
CA GLU A 247 -9.55 -14.84 -18.71
C GLU A 247 -8.53 -14.87 -17.56
N GLU A 248 -8.54 -13.87 -16.67
CA GLU A 248 -7.64 -13.81 -15.50
C GLU A 248 -8.04 -14.85 -14.45
N VAL A 249 -9.35 -15.06 -14.26
CA VAL A 249 -9.86 -16.10 -13.35
C VAL A 249 -9.48 -17.49 -13.88
N LEU A 250 -9.60 -17.73 -15.18
CA LEU A 250 -9.20 -18.98 -15.82
C LEU A 250 -7.68 -19.20 -15.71
N ALA A 251 -6.86 -18.19 -15.99
CA ALA A 251 -5.41 -18.29 -15.88
C ALA A 251 -4.96 -18.60 -14.45
N TRP A 252 -5.50 -17.89 -13.46
CA TRP A 252 -5.22 -18.17 -12.05
C TRP A 252 -5.68 -19.58 -11.66
N PHE A 253 -6.90 -19.98 -12.06
CA PHE A 253 -7.45 -21.28 -11.72
C PHE A 253 -6.61 -22.42 -12.31
N SER A 254 -6.23 -22.31 -13.59
CA SER A 254 -5.34 -23.29 -14.25
C SER A 254 -3.99 -23.37 -13.56
N GLN A 255 -3.40 -22.25 -13.15
CA GLN A 255 -2.11 -22.23 -12.48
C GLN A 255 -2.17 -22.79 -11.05
N ALA A 256 -3.21 -22.43 -10.28
CA ALA A 256 -3.34 -22.80 -8.88
C ALA A 256 -3.86 -24.22 -8.68
N MET A 257 -4.85 -24.64 -9.49
CA MET A 257 -5.59 -25.89 -9.31
C MET A 257 -5.29 -26.94 -10.37
N GLY A 258 -4.64 -26.58 -11.48
CA GLY A 258 -4.35 -27.50 -12.59
C GLY A 258 -3.67 -28.80 -12.17
N PRO A 259 -2.56 -28.74 -11.41
CA PRO A 259 -1.87 -29.96 -10.94
C PRO A 259 -2.76 -30.85 -10.06
N THR A 260 -3.54 -30.25 -9.15
CA THR A 260 -4.43 -30.99 -8.25
C THR A 260 -5.59 -31.63 -9.00
N ILE A 261 -6.21 -30.91 -9.94
CA ILE A 261 -7.31 -31.44 -10.77
C ILE A 261 -6.80 -32.57 -11.65
N ALA A 262 -5.61 -32.45 -12.24
CA ALA A 262 -4.99 -33.51 -13.02
C ALA A 262 -4.73 -34.77 -12.18
N ALA A 263 -4.22 -34.61 -10.95
CA ALA A 263 -4.03 -35.73 -10.04
C ALA A 263 -5.36 -36.42 -9.66
N ILE A 264 -6.41 -35.65 -9.37
CA ILE A 264 -7.75 -36.17 -9.09
C ILE A 264 -8.31 -36.91 -10.31
N TYR A 265 -8.19 -36.32 -11.50
CA TYR A 265 -8.63 -36.94 -12.74
C TYR A 265 -7.98 -38.32 -12.94
N CYS A 266 -6.68 -38.43 -12.73
CA CYS A 266 -5.96 -39.71 -12.84
C CYS A 266 -6.36 -40.71 -11.75
N ALA A 267 -6.67 -40.24 -10.54
CA ALA A 267 -6.94 -41.11 -9.40
C ALA A 267 -8.37 -41.69 -9.39
N VAL A 268 -9.38 -40.89 -9.76
CA VAL A 268 -10.79 -41.25 -9.57
C VAL A 268 -11.66 -41.06 -10.82
N GLY A 269 -11.07 -40.64 -11.94
CA GLY A 269 -11.77 -40.46 -13.21
C GLY A 269 -12.52 -39.12 -13.33
N PRO A 270 -12.95 -38.77 -14.56
CA PRO A 270 -13.67 -37.52 -14.85
C PRO A 270 -15.02 -37.41 -14.15
N GLU A 271 -15.68 -38.53 -13.86
CA GLU A 271 -17.07 -38.57 -13.37
C GLU A 271 -17.20 -37.90 -12.00
N TRP A 272 -16.17 -37.99 -11.16
CA TRP A 272 -16.15 -37.32 -9.87
C TRP A 272 -16.03 -35.81 -10.02
N ILE A 273 -15.21 -35.33 -10.97
CA ILE A 273 -15.05 -33.91 -11.26
C ILE A 273 -16.38 -33.32 -11.76
N ASP A 274 -17.06 -34.03 -12.65
CA ASP A 274 -18.39 -33.62 -13.16
C ASP A 274 -19.42 -33.49 -12.03
N LYS A 275 -19.45 -34.44 -11.08
CA LYS A 275 -20.32 -34.37 -9.90
C LYS A 275 -20.00 -33.16 -9.01
N VAL A 276 -18.72 -32.82 -8.86
CA VAL A 276 -18.32 -31.64 -8.08
C VAL A 276 -18.75 -30.34 -8.77
N ILE A 277 -18.64 -30.26 -10.09
CA ILE A 277 -19.12 -29.10 -10.86
C ILE A 277 -20.63 -28.93 -10.71
N GLN A 278 -21.39 -30.02 -10.85
CA GLN A 278 -22.86 -30.02 -10.71
C GLN A 278 -23.32 -29.66 -9.30
N SER A 279 -22.64 -30.14 -8.26
CA SER A 279 -22.96 -29.78 -6.86
C SER A 279 -22.43 -28.41 -6.43
N GLY A 280 -21.47 -27.85 -7.17
CA GLY A 280 -20.95 -26.51 -6.95
C GLY A 280 -21.89 -25.40 -7.40
N SER A 281 -22.66 -25.63 -8.48
CA SER A 281 -23.56 -24.62 -9.06
C SER A 281 -24.68 -24.18 -8.12
N SER A 282 -25.15 -25.07 -7.26
CA SER A 282 -26.20 -24.77 -6.27
C SER A 282 -25.76 -23.80 -5.17
N ARG A 283 -24.45 -23.58 -5.00
CA ARG A 283 -23.85 -22.72 -3.97
C ARG A 283 -23.37 -21.39 -4.52
N TRP A 284 -23.86 -20.99 -5.70
CA TRP A 284 -23.39 -19.77 -6.33
C TRP A 284 -23.76 -18.50 -5.55
N LYS A 285 -22.81 -17.57 -5.49
CA LYS A 285 -22.96 -16.24 -4.90
C LYS A 285 -23.05 -15.19 -6.01
N PRO A 286 -23.53 -13.96 -5.76
CA PRO A 286 -23.72 -12.93 -6.79
C PRO A 286 -22.52 -12.68 -7.72
N HIS A 287 -21.28 -12.76 -7.20
CA HIS A 287 -20.08 -12.60 -8.01
C HIS A 287 -19.83 -13.74 -9.02
N HIS A 288 -20.29 -14.98 -8.75
CA HIS A 288 -20.23 -16.08 -9.73
C HIS A 288 -21.13 -15.80 -10.94
N TYR A 289 -22.33 -15.26 -10.71
CA TYR A 289 -23.23 -14.86 -11.80
C TYR A 289 -22.69 -13.68 -12.60
N GLN A 290 -21.96 -12.76 -11.96
CA GLN A 290 -21.31 -11.62 -12.64
C GLN A 290 -20.21 -12.08 -13.61
N LEU A 291 -19.47 -13.14 -13.27
CA LEU A 291 -18.48 -13.77 -14.17
C LEU A 291 -19.12 -14.31 -15.46
N MET A 292 -20.36 -14.82 -15.38
CA MET A 292 -21.09 -15.36 -16.54
C MET A 292 -21.67 -14.29 -17.47
N LYS A 293 -22.08 -13.13 -16.93
CA LYS A 293 -22.77 -12.08 -17.71
C LYS A 293 -21.88 -11.34 -18.71
N LYS A 294 -20.55 -11.52 -18.69
CA LYS A 294 -19.60 -10.81 -19.56
C LYS A 294 -19.25 -11.53 -20.88
N GLN A 295 -20.20 -12.21 -21.52
CA GLN A 295 -20.07 -12.55 -22.94
C GLN A 295 -20.70 -11.44 -23.79
N LYS A 296 -19.88 -10.59 -24.42
CA LYS A 296 -20.30 -9.96 -25.67
C LYS A 296 -20.10 -11.00 -26.78
N PRO A 297 -21.11 -11.31 -27.61
CA PRO A 297 -20.87 -12.12 -28.80
C PRO A 297 -19.85 -11.40 -29.69
N LYS A 298 -18.77 -12.09 -30.05
CA LYS A 298 -17.89 -11.65 -31.14
C LYS A 298 -18.75 -11.61 -32.40
N ARG A 299 -19.01 -10.42 -32.96
CA ARG A 299 -19.59 -10.29 -34.31
C ARG A 299 -18.55 -10.81 -35.32
N PRO A 300 -18.82 -11.85 -36.12
CA PRO A 300 -18.04 -12.12 -37.31
C PRO A 300 -18.44 -11.09 -38.38
N TYR A 301 -17.44 -10.52 -39.03
CA TYR A 301 -17.57 -9.48 -40.05
C TYR A 301 -18.22 -10.00 -41.34
N LEU A 302 -18.89 -9.10 -42.07
CA LEU A 302 -19.42 -9.32 -43.43
C LEU A 302 -18.26 -9.47 -44.43
N LEU A 303 -18.25 -10.57 -45.18
CA LEU A 303 -17.65 -10.63 -46.50
C LEU A 303 -18.77 -10.44 -47.53
N LYS A 304 -18.64 -9.42 -48.39
CA LYS A 304 -19.41 -9.28 -49.63
C LYS A 304 -18.44 -9.27 -50.82
N ALA A 305 -18.98 -9.77 -51.94
CA ALA A 305 -18.44 -9.89 -53.30
C ALA A 305 -17.43 -11.04 -53.48
N THR A 306 -17.60 -11.95 -54.43
CA THR A 306 -18.36 -11.97 -55.70
C THR A 306 -18.94 -13.36 -55.92
#